data_AF-A0A536GVE5-F1
#
_entry.id   AF-A0A536GVE5-F1
#
_cell.length_a   1.000
_cell.length_b   1.000
_cell.length_c   1.000
_cell.angle_alpha   90.00
_cell.angle_beta   90.00
_cell.angle_gamma   90.00
#
_symmetry.space_group_name_H-M   'P 1'
#
loop_
_entity.id
_entity.type
_entity.pdbx_description
1 polymer ?
#
loop_
_entity_poly.entity_id
_entity_poly.type
_entity_poly.pdbx_seq_one_letter_code
_entity_poly.pdbx_strand_id
1 'polypeptide(L)' 'IWDMQAAVAAGMPVVGVASGSATAKELTEAGASLTVDDLTELVPFARGAVSWSDR' A
#
# COMPACT_ATOMS: atom_id res chain seq x y z
N ILE A 1 1.40 -9.80 -5.89
CA ILE A 1 -0.07 -9.80 -5.65
C ILE A 1 -0.48 -10.81 -4.56
N TRP A 2 0.20 -11.94 -4.41
CA TRP A 2 -0.14 -12.93 -3.38
C TRP A 2 -0.02 -12.40 -1.94
N ASP A 3 1.02 -11.61 -1.64
CA ASP A 3 1.18 -11.00 -0.31
C ASP A 3 0.01 -10.06 0.04
N MET A 4 -0.46 -9.29 -0.95
CA MET A 4 -1.64 -8.43 -0.82
C MET A 4 -2.88 -9.24 -0.46
N GLN A 5 -3.17 -10.30 -1.22
CA GLN A 5 -4.34 -11.14 -1.00
C GLN A 5 -4.31 -11.83 0.37
N ALA A 6 -3.13 -12.28 0.80
CA ALA A 6 -2.94 -12.88 2.12
C ALA A 6 -3.19 -11.86 3.25
N ALA A 7 -2.63 -10.66 3.14
CA ALA A 7 -2.82 -9.59 4.13
C ALA A 7 -4.29 -9.15 4.22
N VAL A 8 -4.97 -8.99 3.07
CA VAL A 8 -6.40 -8.67 3.02
C VAL A 8 -7.24 -9.77 3.65
N ALA A 9 -6.97 -11.05 3.35
CA ALA A 9 -7.68 -12.17 3.97
C ALA A 9 -7.47 -12.24 5.49
N ALA A 10 -6.32 -11.77 5.98
CA ALA A 10 -6.02 -11.65 7.41
C ALA A 10 -6.64 -10.41 8.07
N GLY A 11 -7.33 -9.54 7.32
CA GLY A 11 -7.91 -8.29 7.85
C GLY A 11 -6.86 -7.23 8.18
N MET A 12 -5.66 -7.33 7.63
CA MET A 12 -4.59 -6.36 7.86
C MET A 12 -4.75 -5.14 6.94
N PRO A 13 -4.40 -3.93 7.41
CA PRO A 13 -4.22 -2.78 6.53
C PRO A 13 -3.06 -3.06 5.56
N VAL A 14 -3.25 -2.76 4.27
CA VAL A 14 -2.26 -3.09 3.25
C VAL A 14 -1.97 -1.90 2.35
N VAL A 15 -0.68 -1.64 2.15
CA VAL A 15 -0.17 -0.62 1.25
C VAL A 15 0.56 -1.31 0.10
N GLY A 16 0.11 -1.06 -1.12
CA GLY A 16 0.78 -1.55 -2.32
C GLY A 16 1.90 -0.60 -2.73
N VAL A 17 3.07 -1.15 -3.04
CA VAL A 17 4.19 -0.39 -3.63
C VAL A 17 4.41 -0.88 -5.05
N ALA A 18 4.14 -0.02 -6.03
CA ALA A 18 4.25 -0.32 -7.46
C ALA A 18 5.69 -0.20 -8.00
N SER A 19 6.69 -0.42 -7.13
CA SER A 19 8.11 -0.43 -7.51
C SER A 19 8.58 -1.79 -8.05
N GLY A 20 7.70 -2.79 -8.08
CA GLY A 20 7.99 -4.17 -8.45
C GLY A 20 7.31 -4.61 -9.74
N SER A 21 6.99 -5.91 -9.83
CA SER A 21 6.35 -6.51 -11.00
C SER A 21 4.83 -6.31 -11.09
N ALA A 22 4.21 -5.73 -10.07
CA ALA A 22 2.78 -5.46 -10.02
C ALA A 22 2.50 -3.97 -10.21
N THR A 23 1.52 -3.66 -11.05
CA THR A 23 1.05 -2.30 -11.29
C THR A 23 0.23 -1.80 -10.11
N ALA A 24 0.14 -0.47 -9.95
CA ALA A 24 -0.75 0.15 -8.97
C ALA A 24 -2.21 -0.32 -9.13
N LYS A 25 -2.67 -0.54 -10.37
CA LYS A 25 -4.01 -1.07 -10.65
C LYS A 25 -4.21 -2.48 -10.06
N GLU A 26 -3.28 -3.40 -10.32
CA GLU A 26 -3.36 -4.77 -9.79
C GLU A 26 -3.30 -4.79 -8.25
N LEU A 27 -2.51 -3.89 -7.65
CA LEU A 27 -2.42 -3.76 -6.20
C LEU A 27 -3.73 -3.22 -5.59
N THR A 28 -4.35 -2.23 -6.22
CA THR A 28 -5.67 -1.71 -5.81
C THR A 28 -6.75 -2.78 -5.94
N GLU A 29 -6.80 -3.50 -7.07
CA GLU A 29 -7.75 -4.60 -7.28
C GLU A 29 -7.56 -5.75 -6.29
N ALA A 30 -6.34 -5.95 -5.80
CA ALA A 30 -6.02 -6.91 -4.74
C ALA A 30 -6.37 -6.43 -3.32
N GLY A 31 -6.90 -5.21 -3.16
CA GLY A 31 -7.39 -4.67 -1.88
C GLY A 31 -6.42 -3.73 -1.16
N ALA A 32 -5.43 -3.15 -1.86
CA ALA A 32 -4.60 -2.10 -1.28
C ALA A 32 -5.44 -0.89 -0.86
N SER A 33 -5.23 -0.41 0.37
CA SER A 33 -5.87 0.82 0.87
C SER A 33 -5.15 2.09 0.37
N LEU A 34 -3.89 1.95 -0.04
CA LEU A 34 -3.03 2.96 -0.66
C LEU A 34 -2.10 2.26 -1.63
N THR A 35 -1.88 2.87 -2.80
CA THR A 35 -0.81 2.49 -3.72
C THR A 35 0.16 3.65 -3.93
N VAL A 36 1.45 3.40 -3.73
CA VAL A 36 2.57 4.33 -3.95
C VAL A 36 3.47 3.79 -5.05
N ASP A 37 4.19 4.67 -5.74
CA ASP A 37 5.11 4.25 -6.80
C ASP A 37 6.47 3.82 -6.20
N ASP A 38 6.91 4.46 -5.11
CA ASP A 38 8.15 4.13 -4.41
C ASP A 38 8.01 4.07 -2.88
N LEU A 39 8.84 3.25 -2.23
CA LEU A 39 8.86 3.11 -0.77
C LEU A 39 9.15 4.42 -0.04
N THR A 40 9.89 5.34 -0.65
CA THR A 40 10.24 6.65 -0.06
C THR A 40 9.02 7.53 0.17
N GLU A 41 7.91 7.32 -0.56
CA GLU A 41 6.65 8.04 -0.34
C GLU A 41 5.98 7.68 1.00
N LEU A 42 6.38 6.56 1.63
CA LEU A 42 5.89 6.16 2.94
C LEU A 42 6.66 6.83 4.10
N VAL A 43 7.81 7.45 3.82
CA VAL A 43 8.66 8.07 4.86
C VAL A 43 7.94 9.16 5.66
N PRO A 44 7.14 10.07 5.07
CA PRO A 44 6.38 11.06 5.84
C PRO A 44 5.39 10.44 6.81
N PHE A 45 4.69 9.36 6.42
CA PHE A 45 3.76 8.62 7.27
C PHE A 45 4.49 7.94 8.43
N ALA A 46 5.61 7.26 8.14
CA ALA A 46 6.43 6.60 9.16
C ALA A 46 7.03 7.59 10.18
N ARG A 47 7.25 8.85 9.77
CA ARG A 47 7.72 9.93 10.64
C ARG A 47 6.60 10.67 11.37
N GLY A 48 5.33 10.33 11.11
CA GLY A 48 4.17 11.03 11.68
C GLY A 48 3.98 12.46 11.15
N ALA A 49 4.58 12.80 10.02
CA ALA A 49 4.43 14.12 9.38
C ALA A 49 3.10 14.27 8.62
N VAL A 50 2.44 13.15 8.32
CA VAL A 50 1.15 13.06 7.60
C VAL A 50 0.32 11.96 8.27
N SER A 51 -0.96 12.23 8.53
CA SER A 51 -1.90 11.23 9.06
C SER A 51 -2.52 10.42 7.93
N TRP A 52 -2.84 9.16 8.22
CA TRP A 52 -3.64 8.32 7.31
C TRP A 52 -5.03 8.94 7.04
N SER A 53 -5.57 9.69 7.98
CA SER A 53 -6.86 10.38 7.86
C SER A 53 -6.82 11.64 7.00
N ASP A 54 -5.63 12.12 6.60
CA ASP A 54 -5.47 13.32 5.76
C ASP A 54 -5.65 13.03 4.26
N ARG A 55 -6.01 11.80 3.90
CA ARG A 55 -6.08 11.28 2.54
C ARG A 55 -7.52 11.06 2.06
#